data_AF-A0A2J6HWF9-F1
#
_entry.id   AF-A0A2J6HWF9-F1
#
_cell.length_a   1.000
_cell.length_b   1.000
_cell.length_c   1.000
_cell.angle_alpha   90.00
_cell.angle_beta   90.00
_cell.angle_gamma   90.00
#
_symmetry.space_group_name_H-M   'P 1'
#
loop_
_entity.id
_entity.type
_entity.pdbx_description
1 polymer ?
#
loop_
_entity_poly.entity_id
_entity_poly.type
_entity_poly.pdbx_seq_one_letter_code
_entity_poly.pdbx_strand_id
1 'polypeptide(L)'
;MLKDTLCKLTAYQNMDFKNSPDYDNTLFVPFMDNTNGLYTYGGGRYMDIPIPESDTTWLDFNLAYNPYCAYASRWSCPLVPFENDLNVSIIAGEKSYK
;
A
#
# COMPACT_ATOMS: atom_id res chain seq x y z
N MET A 1 12.68 -10.29 -0.36
CA MET A 1 12.01 -11.52 0.13
C MET A 1 11.21 -11.16 1.36
N LEU A 2 9.95 -11.57 1.43
CA LEU A 2 9.14 -11.50 2.66
C LEU A 2 8.91 -12.93 3.11
N LYS A 3 9.38 -13.31 4.31
CA LYS A 3 9.24 -14.68 4.86
C LYS A 3 9.66 -15.75 3.83
N ASP A 4 10.86 -15.61 3.29
CA ASP A 4 11.44 -16.50 2.27
C ASP A 4 10.62 -16.64 0.98
N THR A 5 9.67 -15.73 0.73
CA THR A 5 8.89 -15.66 -0.50
C THR A 5 9.32 -14.46 -1.34
N LEU A 6 9.61 -14.69 -2.63
CA LEU A 6 9.82 -13.60 -3.57
C LEU A 6 8.47 -13.00 -3.91
N CYS A 7 8.30 -11.73 -3.56
CA CYS A 7 7.07 -10.96 -3.77
C CYS A 7 7.33 -9.87 -4.80
N LYS A 8 6.29 -9.48 -5.53
CA LYS A 8 6.31 -8.39 -6.48
C LYS A 8 5.12 -7.47 -6.19
N LEU A 9 5.36 -6.17 -6.25
CA LEU A 9 4.33 -5.14 -6.18
C LEU A 9 4.58 -4.15 -7.31
N THR A 10 3.50 -3.68 -7.91
CA THR A 10 3.49 -2.56 -8.84
C THR A 10 3.25 -1.27 -8.05
N ALA A 11 4.10 -0.27 -8.28
CA ALA A 11 3.96 1.06 -7.70
C ALA A 11 3.48 2.05 -8.77
N TYR A 12 2.72 3.06 -8.36
CA TYR A 12 2.08 4.02 -9.26
C TYR A 12 2.47 5.45 -8.89
N GLN A 13 2.76 6.28 -9.88
CA GLN A 13 2.92 7.71 -9.66
C GLN A 13 1.60 8.42 -9.99
N ASN A 14 1.13 9.26 -9.07
CA ASN A 14 0.01 10.14 -9.37
C ASN A 14 0.48 11.29 -10.29
N MET A 15 -0.04 11.31 -11.52
CA MET A 15 0.38 12.28 -12.54
C MET A 15 -0.15 13.69 -12.30
N ASP A 16 -1.26 13.85 -11.57
CA ASP A 16 -1.86 15.15 -11.26
C ASP A 16 -0.99 15.95 -10.29
N PHE A 17 -0.24 15.25 -9.43
CA PHE A 17 0.61 15.85 -8.40
C PHE A 17 2.11 15.79 -8.71
N LYS A 18 2.49 15.32 -9.91
CA LYS A 18 3.90 15.07 -10.28
C LYS A 18 4.83 16.29 -10.15
N ASN A 19 4.29 17.51 -10.24
CA ASN A 19 5.05 18.76 -10.14
C ASN A 19 4.60 19.61 -8.94
N SER A 20 3.92 19.01 -7.96
CA SER A 20 3.38 19.72 -6.81
C SER A 20 4.41 19.73 -5.68
N PRO A 21 4.92 20.90 -5.27
CA PRO A 21 5.97 20.98 -4.24
C PRO A 21 5.53 20.40 -2.87
N ASP A 22 4.23 20.27 -2.62
CA ASP A 22 3.65 19.74 -1.38
C ASP A 22 3.36 18.22 -1.44
N TYR A 23 3.30 17.64 -2.64
CA TYR A 23 3.02 16.21 -2.89
C TYR A 23 4.14 15.52 -3.65
N ASP A 24 5.28 16.19 -3.78
CA ASP A 24 6.38 15.80 -4.64
C ASP A 24 7.03 14.51 -4.12
N ASN A 25 7.29 13.62 -5.08
CA ASN A 25 8.20 12.48 -4.98
C ASN A 25 7.77 11.27 -4.15
N THR A 26 6.48 10.90 -4.17
CA THR A 26 6.08 9.56 -3.71
C THR A 26 5.47 8.70 -4.81
N LEU A 27 5.64 7.39 -4.66
CA LEU A 27 4.95 6.34 -5.39
C LEU A 27 3.93 5.70 -4.46
N PHE A 28 2.72 5.56 -4.97
CA PHE A 28 1.61 4.89 -4.34
C PHE A 28 1.71 3.37 -4.56
N VAL A 29 1.68 2.60 -3.47
CA VAL A 29 1.77 1.13 -3.50
C VAL A 29 0.55 0.53 -2.79
N PRO A 30 -0.52 0.21 -3.54
CA PRO A 30 -1.66 -0.52 -2.99
C PRO A 30 -1.34 -2.01 -2.92
N PHE A 31 -1.70 -2.71 -1.83
CA PHE A 31 -1.46 -4.15 -1.72
C PHE A 31 -2.51 -4.87 -0.88
N MET A 32 -2.65 -6.17 -1.16
CA MET A 32 -3.34 -7.12 -0.32
C MET A 32 -2.35 -8.16 0.19
N ASP A 33 -2.67 -8.76 1.31
CA ASP A 33 -1.93 -9.83 1.94
C ASP A 33 -2.87 -10.72 2.77
N ASN A 34 -2.37 -11.85 3.25
CA ASN A 34 -3.17 -12.85 3.97
C ASN A 34 -3.73 -12.36 5.32
N THR A 35 -3.45 -11.12 5.76
CA THR A 35 -4.06 -10.50 6.95
C THR A 35 -5.35 -9.71 6.68
N ASN A 36 -5.63 -9.36 5.41
CA ASN A 36 -6.81 -8.57 5.06
C ASN A 36 -8.11 -9.33 5.40
N GLY A 37 -9.08 -8.62 6.00
CA GLY A 37 -10.36 -9.20 6.44
C GLY A 37 -10.29 -10.00 7.73
N LEU A 38 -9.09 -10.29 8.24
CA LEU A 38 -8.86 -10.98 9.52
C LEU A 38 -8.36 -10.00 10.60
N TYR A 39 -7.30 -9.27 10.28
CA TYR A 39 -6.62 -8.36 11.21
C TYR A 39 -6.48 -6.93 10.67
N THR A 40 -6.51 -6.77 9.35
CA THR A 40 -6.40 -5.50 8.63
C THR A 40 -7.62 -5.29 7.73
N TYR A 41 -7.79 -4.07 7.20
CA TYR A 41 -8.98 -3.73 6.39
C TYR A 41 -9.15 -4.68 5.19
N GLY A 42 -10.37 -5.15 4.95
CA GLY A 42 -10.65 -6.17 3.93
C GLY A 42 -10.37 -5.73 2.49
N GLY A 43 -10.44 -4.42 2.22
CA GLY A 43 -10.19 -3.87 0.88
C GLY A 43 -8.71 -3.65 0.54
N GLY A 44 -7.78 -4.09 1.40
CA GLY A 44 -6.35 -3.87 1.23
C GLY A 44 -5.81 -2.66 2.01
N ARG A 45 -4.52 -2.43 1.86
CA ARG A 45 -3.79 -1.32 2.52
C ARG A 45 -2.88 -0.63 1.54
N TYR A 46 -2.50 0.59 1.86
CA TYR A 46 -1.66 1.44 1.04
C TYR A 46 -0.35 1.75 1.74
N MET A 47 0.65 2.08 0.95
CA MET A 47 1.92 2.60 1.40
C MET A 47 2.41 3.60 0.36
N ASP A 48 2.88 4.75 0.81
CA ASP A 48 3.54 5.73 -0.04
C ASP A 48 5.05 5.63 0.21
N ILE A 49 5.81 5.43 -0.86
CA ILE A 49 7.27 5.31 -0.80
C ILE A 49 7.90 6.45 -1.58
N PRO A 50 9.08 6.95 -1.20
CA PRO A 50 9.76 7.94 -2.01
C PRO A 50 10.12 7.37 -3.39
N ILE A 51 10.09 8.21 -4.43
CA ILE A 51 10.64 7.84 -5.74
C ILE A 51 12.13 7.50 -5.53
N PRO A 52 12.57 6.28 -5.87
CA PRO A 52 13.90 5.85 -5.54
C PRO A 52 14.95 6.54 -6.42
N GLU A 53 16.07 6.94 -5.81
CA GLU A 53 17.23 7.51 -6.54
C GLU A 53 18.10 6.43 -7.20
N SER A 54 17.81 5.15 -6.94
CA SER A 54 18.56 4.00 -7.46
C SER A 54 17.61 2.84 -7.81
N ASP A 55 18.14 1.74 -8.34
CA ASP A 55 17.37 0.53 -8.66
C ASP A 55 16.81 -0.20 -7.44
N THR A 56 17.22 0.18 -6.23
CA THR A 56 16.79 -0.44 -4.97
C THR A 56 16.25 0.59 -3.99
N THR A 57 15.22 0.22 -3.25
CA THR A 57 14.67 1.03 -2.17
C THR A 57 14.05 0.14 -1.09
N TRP A 58 13.82 0.74 0.07
CA TRP A 58 13.19 0.07 1.20
C TRP A 58 11.67 0.20 1.12
N LEU A 59 10.99 -0.91 1.37
CA LEU A 59 9.55 -0.95 1.60
C LEU A 59 9.33 -1.18 3.09
N ASP A 60 8.79 -0.18 3.79
CA ASP A 60 8.48 -0.27 5.22
C ASP A 60 6.99 -0.51 5.45
N PHE A 61 6.62 -1.78 5.60
CA PHE A 61 5.23 -2.17 5.88
C PHE A 61 4.70 -1.68 7.24
N ASN A 62 5.55 -1.14 8.14
CA ASN A 62 5.05 -0.48 9.35
C ASN A 62 4.33 0.84 9.04
N LEU A 63 4.59 1.43 7.87
CA LEU A 63 3.93 2.64 7.40
C LEU A 63 2.68 2.35 6.57
N ALA A 64 2.31 1.07 6.42
CA ALA A 64 1.09 0.70 5.69
C ALA A 64 -0.15 1.19 6.43
N TYR A 65 -1.05 1.88 5.71
CA TYR A 65 -2.23 2.52 6.27
C TYR A 65 -3.52 2.06 5.56
N ASN A 66 -4.66 2.23 6.22
CA ASN A 66 -5.96 1.90 5.67
C ASN A 66 -6.46 3.02 4.73
N PRO A 67 -7.12 2.65 3.64
CA PRO A 67 -7.73 3.64 2.76
C PRO A 67 -8.91 4.36 3.45
N TYR A 68 -9.24 5.59 3.06
CA TYR A 68 -10.29 6.39 3.74
C TYR A 68 -11.68 5.71 3.80
N CYS A 69 -12.01 4.90 2.80
CA CYS A 69 -13.24 4.08 2.77
C CYS A 69 -13.32 3.05 3.89
N ALA A 70 -12.18 2.68 4.51
CA ALA A 70 -12.18 1.84 5.70
C ALA A 70 -12.85 2.52 6.91
N TYR A 71 -12.90 3.85 6.92
CA TYR A 71 -13.46 4.66 8.01
C TYR A 71 -14.86 5.18 7.68
N ALA A 72 -15.17 5.45 6.41
CA ALA A 72 -16.48 5.92 5.99
C ALA A 72 -16.80 5.54 4.55
N SER A 73 -17.98 4.94 4.33
CA SER A 73 -18.46 4.47 3.02
C SER A 73 -18.68 5.57 1.97
N ARG A 74 -18.68 6.84 2.38
CA ARG A 74 -18.82 7.99 1.47
C ARG A 74 -17.60 8.23 0.58
N TRP A 75 -16.46 7.62 0.90
CA TRP A 75 -15.23 7.79 0.14
C TRP A 75 -15.10 6.72 -0.94
N SER A 76 -14.79 7.14 -2.17
CA SER A 76 -14.44 6.23 -3.25
C SER A 76 -12.94 6.02 -3.27
N CYS A 77 -12.51 4.80 -2.95
CA CYS A 77 -11.10 4.43 -2.92
C CYS A 77 -10.68 3.70 -4.19
N PRO A 78 -9.40 3.80 -4.59
CA PRO A 78 -8.80 2.84 -5.51
C PRO A 78 -9.02 1.41 -5.04
N LEU A 79 -9.20 0.48 -5.97
CA LEU A 79 -9.16 -0.95 -5.65
C LEU A 79 -7.72 -1.43 -5.78
N VAL A 80 -7.32 -2.37 -4.91
CA VAL A 80 -6.01 -3.02 -5.06
C VAL A 80 -6.04 -3.91 -6.31
N PRO A 81 -5.09 -3.75 -7.25
CA PRO A 81 -4.95 -4.63 -8.41
C PRO A 81 -4.62 -6.07 -8.00
N PHE A 82 -5.09 -7.06 -8.77
CA PHE A 82 -4.87 -8.48 -8.46
C PHE A 82 -3.38 -8.86 -8.43
N GLU A 83 -2.55 -8.22 -9.23
CA GLU A 83 -1.09 -8.43 -9.24
C GLU A 83 -0.38 -7.96 -7.97
N ASN A 84 -1.04 -7.13 -7.15
CA ASN A 84 -0.53 -6.65 -5.88
C ASN A 84 -1.12 -7.43 -4.68
N ASP A 85 -1.67 -8.62 -4.92
CA ASP A 85 -2.07 -9.56 -3.89
C ASP A 85 -0.91 -10.48 -3.50
N LEU A 86 -0.43 -10.32 -2.27
CA LEU A 86 0.73 -11.05 -1.75
C LEU A 86 0.28 -12.28 -0.96
N ASN A 87 0.71 -13.46 -1.37
CA ASN A 87 0.44 -14.71 -0.64
C ASN A 87 1.34 -14.90 0.60
N VAL A 88 1.46 -13.86 1.42
CA VAL A 88 2.16 -13.85 2.71
C VAL A 88 1.33 -13.06 3.73
N SER A 89 1.52 -13.31 5.03
CA SER A 89 0.88 -12.48 6.05
C SER A 89 1.81 -11.35 6.50
N ILE A 90 1.36 -10.09 6.44
CA ILE A 90 2.16 -8.93 6.86
C ILE A 90 1.55 -8.31 8.13
N ILE A 91 2.15 -8.64 9.28
CA ILE A 91 1.70 -8.23 10.63
C ILE A 91 2.42 -6.93 11.06
N ALA A 92 2.36 -5.90 10.22
CA ALA A 92 2.93 -4.57 10.46
C ALA A 92 1.99 -3.51 9.88
N GLY A 93 2.01 -2.27 10.39
CA GLY A 93 1.15 -1.18 9.92
C GLY A 93 -0.23 -1.15 10.60
N GLU A 94 -1.16 -0.38 10.02
CA GLU A 94 -2.51 -0.21 10.58
C GLU A 94 -3.31 -1.51 10.57
N LYS A 95 -4.06 -1.70 11.66
CA LYS A 95 -5.06 -2.77 11.81
C LYS A 95 -6.42 -2.30 11.31
N SER A 96 -7.36 -3.23 11.17
CA SER A 96 -8.75 -2.92 10.85
C SER A 96 -9.34 -1.92 11.85
N TYR A 97 -9.95 -0.85 11.34
CA TYR A 97 -10.75 0.07 12.15
C TYR A 97 -12.02 -0.62 12.68
N LYS A 98 -12.47 -0.25 13.88
CA LYS A 98 -13.66 -0.81 14.55
C LYS A 98 -14.65 0.30 14.90
#